data_AF-A0A010SJZ3-F1
#
_entry.id   AF-A0A010SJZ3-F1
#
_cell.length_a   1.000
_cell.length_b   1.000
_cell.length_c   1.000
_cell.angle_alpha   90.00
_cell.angle_beta   90.00
_cell.angle_gamma   90.00
#
_symmetry.space_group_name_H-M   'P 1'
#
loop_
_entity.id
_entity.type
_entity.pdbx_description
1 polymer ?
#
loop_
_entity_poly.entity_id
_entity_poly.type
_entity_poly.pdbx_seq_one_letter_code
_entity_poly.pdbx_strand_id
1 'polypeptide(L)'
;MKLVSELYLSAWERQHAYSCEQALDLVRQALLDRQSVEGLDELRASLLIDIDSEVLQQLERGEWWLIRAEADYGDWVMPVRAFDQAIIELMKNPPVQASRSPRVFRLVASVTAEPLAQQRYVATVDGQAVQRRTDGEGIAHLFAPAEVRQISMEVIGV
;
A
#
# COMPACT_ATOMS: atom_id res chain seq x y z
N MET A 1 -12.07 8.16 -18.01
CA MET A 1 -11.70 8.07 -19.43
C MET A 1 -11.06 9.37 -19.83
N LYS A 2 -10.06 9.31 -20.70
CA LYS A 2 -9.19 10.44 -21.01
C LYS A 2 -8.91 10.51 -22.51
N LEU A 3 -8.88 11.72 -23.07
CA LEU A 3 -8.45 11.99 -24.42
C LEU A 3 -6.95 12.29 -24.43
N VAL A 4 -6.21 11.61 -25.30
CA VAL A 4 -4.76 11.74 -25.45
C VAL A 4 -4.42 11.90 -26.92
N SER A 5 -3.57 12.87 -27.25
CA SER A 5 -3.05 13.03 -28.62
C SER A 5 -2.17 11.84 -28.99
N GLU A 6 -2.29 11.38 -30.24
CA GLU A 6 -1.47 10.27 -30.75
C GLU A 6 0.03 10.51 -30.59
N LEU A 7 0.47 11.78 -30.63
CA LEU A 7 1.88 12.17 -30.46
C LEU A 7 2.44 11.84 -29.07
N TYR A 8 1.59 11.80 -28.05
CA TYR A 8 1.97 11.54 -26.66
C TYR A 8 1.45 10.19 -26.15
N LEU A 9 0.78 9.42 -27.02
CA LEU A 9 0.17 8.16 -26.65
C LEU A 9 1.25 7.11 -26.40
N SER A 10 1.33 6.63 -25.16
CA SER A 10 2.24 5.53 -24.81
C SER A 10 1.76 4.19 -25.35
N ALA A 11 2.67 3.23 -25.46
CA ALA A 11 2.33 1.86 -25.88
C ALA A 11 1.34 1.17 -24.92
N TRP A 12 1.38 1.52 -23.63
CA TRP A 12 0.46 1.01 -22.60
C TRP A 12 -0.95 1.58 -22.75
N GLU A 13 -1.06 2.91 -22.90
CA GLU A 13 -2.35 3.57 -23.13
C GLU A 13 -3.00 3.07 -24.42
N ARG A 14 -2.20 2.81 -25.47
CA ARG A 14 -2.69 2.23 -26.72
C ARG A 14 -3.34 0.85 -26.54
N GLN A 15 -2.90 0.02 -25.60
CA GLN A 15 -3.54 -1.26 -25.29
C GLN A 15 -4.91 -1.09 -24.60
N HIS A 16 -5.11 0.07 -23.95
CA HIS A 16 -6.31 0.42 -23.20
C HIS A 16 -7.20 1.41 -23.95
N ALA A 17 -6.89 1.71 -25.21
CA ALA A 17 -7.72 2.58 -26.02
C ALA A 17 -9.06 1.91 -26.36
N TYR A 18 -10.12 2.71 -26.40
CA TYR A 18 -11.37 2.29 -27.04
C TYR A 18 -11.15 2.15 -28.55
N SER A 19 -11.92 1.26 -29.18
CA SER A 19 -11.98 1.26 -30.66
C SER A 19 -12.55 2.60 -31.16
N CYS A 20 -12.24 2.98 -32.39
CA CYS A 20 -12.71 4.24 -32.98
C CYS A 20 -14.23 4.43 -32.86
N GLU A 21 -15.01 3.39 -33.19
CA GLU A 21 -16.48 3.44 -33.10
C GLU A 21 -16.96 3.68 -31.66
N GLN A 22 -16.40 2.93 -30.69
CA GLN A 22 -16.74 3.08 -29.28
C GLN A 22 -16.33 4.45 -28.73
N ALA A 23 -15.16 4.95 -29.13
CA ALA A 23 -14.67 6.25 -28.72
C ALA A 23 -15.59 7.37 -29.24
N LEU A 24 -16.02 7.29 -30.50
CA LEU A 24 -16.95 8.25 -31.10
C LEU A 24 -18.30 8.28 -30.37
N ASP A 25 -18.87 7.10 -30.08
CA ASP A 25 -20.16 7.01 -29.39
C ASP A 25 -20.07 7.54 -27.95
N LEU A 26 -19.02 7.15 -27.20
CA LEU A 26 -18.83 7.58 -25.82
C LEU A 26 -18.56 9.08 -25.71
N VAL A 27 -17.71 9.65 -26.57
CA VAL A 27 -17.44 11.09 -26.57
C VAL A 27 -18.67 11.87 -27.04
N ARG A 28 -19.39 11.40 -28.07
CA ARG A 28 -20.64 12.04 -28.51
C ARG A 28 -21.66 12.11 -27.37
N GLN A 29 -21.85 11.01 -26.65
CA GLN A 29 -22.76 10.97 -25.51
C GLN A 29 -22.29 11.91 -24.39
N ALA A 30 -20.99 11.90 -24.05
CA ALA A 30 -20.44 12.77 -23.02
C ALA A 30 -20.60 14.26 -23.36
N LEU A 31 -20.44 14.64 -24.63
CA LEU A 31 -20.65 16.02 -25.10
C LEU A 31 -22.13 16.44 -24.98
N LEU A 32 -23.05 15.56 -25.40
CA LEU A 32 -24.50 15.80 -25.28
C LEU A 32 -24.93 15.96 -23.81
N ASP A 33 -24.42 15.09 -22.94
CA ASP A 33 -24.72 15.09 -21.51
C ASP A 33 -23.92 16.13 -20.71
N ARG A 34 -23.04 16.89 -21.38
CA ARG A 34 -22.12 17.86 -20.76
C ARG A 34 -21.27 17.25 -19.65
N GLN A 35 -20.90 15.99 -19.81
CA GLN A 35 -19.99 15.30 -18.91
C GLN A 35 -18.56 15.75 -19.17
N SER A 36 -17.79 15.89 -18.09
CA SER A 36 -16.36 16.18 -18.20
C SER A 36 -15.63 14.97 -18.74
N VAL A 37 -14.78 15.19 -19.75
CA VAL A 37 -13.83 14.21 -20.28
C VAL A 37 -12.44 14.80 -20.09
N GLU A 38 -11.58 14.07 -19.38
CA GLU A 38 -10.20 14.52 -19.16
C GLU A 38 -9.48 14.66 -20.52
N GLY A 39 -8.73 15.73 -20.71
CA GLY A 39 -8.04 16.03 -21.97
C GLY A 39 -8.91 16.68 -23.06
N LEU A 40 -10.24 16.80 -22.86
CA LEU A 40 -11.12 17.47 -23.83
C LEU A 40 -10.82 18.97 -23.96
N ASP A 41 -10.55 19.64 -22.83
CA ASP A 41 -10.21 21.07 -22.85
C ASP A 41 -8.84 21.30 -23.49
N GLU A 42 -7.91 20.38 -23.32
CA GLU A 42 -6.60 20.41 -23.99
C GLU A 42 -6.74 20.23 -25.49
N LEU A 43 -7.56 19.26 -25.94
CA LEU A 43 -7.89 19.08 -27.35
C LEU A 43 -8.48 20.36 -27.94
N ARG A 44 -9.49 20.95 -27.28
CA ARG A 44 -10.11 22.19 -27.77
C ARG A 44 -9.14 23.36 -27.81
N ALA A 45 -8.35 23.56 -26.76
CA ALA A 45 -7.39 24.65 -26.68
C ALA A 45 -6.24 24.51 -27.69
N SER A 46 -5.75 23.28 -27.91
CA SER A 46 -4.63 23.02 -28.83
C SER A 46 -4.98 23.24 -30.30
N LEU A 47 -6.24 23.00 -30.68
CA LEU A 47 -6.71 23.11 -32.06
C LEU A 47 -7.70 24.27 -32.29
N LEU A 48 -7.96 25.08 -31.26
CA LEU A 48 -8.94 26.18 -31.29
C LEU A 48 -10.33 25.69 -31.76
N ILE A 49 -10.75 24.54 -31.25
CA ILE A 49 -12.03 23.91 -31.61
C ILE A 49 -13.14 24.46 -30.72
N ASP A 50 -14.15 25.07 -31.37
CA ASP A 50 -15.32 25.64 -30.70
C ASP A 50 -16.58 24.77 -30.88
N ILE A 51 -16.54 23.73 -31.70
CA ILE A 51 -17.70 22.88 -32.01
C ILE A 51 -17.44 21.38 -31.79
N ASP A 52 -18.46 20.69 -31.27
CA ASP A 52 -18.39 19.27 -30.89
C ASP A 52 -18.14 18.33 -32.08
N SER A 53 -18.59 18.69 -33.28
CA SER A 53 -18.33 17.89 -34.48
C SER A 53 -16.86 17.84 -34.86
N GLU A 54 -16.10 18.91 -34.61
CA GLU A 54 -14.66 18.95 -34.85
C GLU A 54 -13.92 18.10 -33.83
N VAL A 55 -14.37 18.08 -32.56
CA VAL A 55 -13.86 17.14 -31.55
C VAL A 55 -14.01 15.69 -32.03
N LEU A 56 -15.20 15.30 -32.50
CA LEU A 56 -15.43 13.94 -32.99
C LEU A 56 -14.61 13.62 -34.23
N GLN A 57 -14.36 14.61 -35.11
CA GLN A 57 -13.51 14.42 -36.28
C GLN A 57 -12.06 14.09 -35.92
N GLN A 58 -11.54 14.62 -34.80
CA GLN A 58 -10.19 14.31 -34.33
C GLN A 58 -10.06 12.83 -33.90
N LEU A 59 -11.12 12.27 -33.32
CA LEU A 59 -11.19 10.86 -32.97
C LEU A 59 -11.30 9.98 -34.21
N GLU A 60 -12.13 10.39 -35.18
CA GLU A 60 -12.32 9.66 -36.44
C GLU A 60 -11.03 9.58 -37.28
N ARG A 61 -10.21 10.64 -37.25
CA ARG A 61 -8.89 10.66 -37.90
C ARG A 61 -7.82 9.87 -37.15
N GLY A 62 -8.09 9.49 -35.90
CA GLY A 62 -7.11 8.85 -35.02
C GLY A 62 -6.05 9.79 -34.46
N GLU A 63 -6.19 11.11 -34.65
CA GLU A 63 -5.24 12.09 -34.09
C GLU A 63 -5.36 12.20 -32.56
N TRP A 64 -6.54 11.85 -32.04
CA TRP A 64 -6.84 11.80 -30.61
C TRP A 64 -7.52 10.49 -30.24
N TRP A 65 -7.04 9.87 -29.15
CA TRP A 65 -7.47 8.57 -28.70
C TRP A 65 -8.20 8.68 -27.37
N LEU A 66 -9.34 8.01 -27.24
CA LEU A 66 -10.04 7.86 -25.96
C LEU A 66 -9.48 6.64 -25.23
N ILE A 67 -8.91 6.89 -24.05
CA ILE A 67 -8.28 5.89 -23.21
C ILE A 67 -9.18 5.55 -22.02
N ARG A 68 -9.29 4.25 -21.75
CA ARG A 68 -9.95 3.69 -20.58
C ARG A 68 -9.28 4.18 -19.30
N ALA A 69 -10.05 4.39 -18.23
CA ALA A 69 -9.48 4.80 -16.93
C ALA A 69 -8.50 3.74 -16.39
N GLU A 70 -8.64 2.51 -16.87
CA GLU A 70 -7.79 1.39 -16.57
C GLU A 70 -6.33 1.59 -16.98
N ALA A 71 -6.04 2.49 -17.92
CA ALA A 71 -4.67 2.84 -18.28
C ALA A 71 -3.92 3.59 -17.16
N ASP A 72 -4.63 4.25 -16.26
CA ASP A 72 -4.01 4.95 -15.12
C ASP A 72 -3.65 3.99 -13.98
N TYR A 73 -4.23 2.78 -13.98
CA TYR A 73 -3.76 1.71 -13.11
C TYR A 73 -2.46 1.19 -13.71
N GLY A 74 -1.33 1.63 -13.13
CA GLY A 74 0.00 1.19 -13.58
C GLY A 74 0.08 -0.33 -13.69
N ASP A 75 0.97 -0.81 -14.58
CA ASP A 75 1.23 -2.22 -14.84
C ASP A 75 1.77 -2.91 -13.58
N TRP A 76 0.88 -3.23 -12.65
CA TRP A 76 1.11 -4.32 -11.73
C TRP A 76 1.07 -5.54 -12.62
N VAL A 77 2.24 -5.90 -13.16
CA VAL A 77 2.53 -7.25 -13.61
C VAL A 77 2.27 -8.13 -12.40
N MET A 78 1.01 -8.50 -12.20
CA MET A 78 0.63 -9.55 -11.30
C MET A 78 1.37 -10.74 -11.88
N PRO A 79 2.41 -11.27 -11.21
CA PRO A 79 3.07 -12.45 -11.71
C PRO A 79 1.95 -13.44 -12.01
N VAL A 80 1.98 -13.99 -13.23
CA VAL A 80 1.03 -14.99 -13.70
C VAL A 80 0.66 -15.84 -12.50
N ARG A 81 -0.64 -15.99 -12.21
CA ARG A 81 -1.15 -16.75 -11.06
C ARG A 81 -0.81 -18.26 -11.17
N ALA A 82 0.45 -18.61 -11.39
CA ALA A 82 1.06 -19.72 -10.71
C ALA A 82 1.17 -19.28 -9.24
N PHE A 83 0.07 -19.41 -8.50
CA PHE A 83 0.21 -19.66 -7.08
C PHE A 83 1.07 -20.92 -7.02
N ASP A 84 2.36 -20.74 -6.78
CA ASP A 84 3.28 -21.86 -6.66
C ASP A 84 2.65 -22.87 -5.71
N GLN A 85 2.65 -24.13 -6.09
CA GLN A 85 2.09 -25.21 -5.28
C GLN A 85 2.66 -25.14 -3.85
N ALA A 86 3.92 -24.71 -3.70
CA ALA A 86 4.59 -24.43 -2.43
C ALA A 86 3.89 -23.34 -1.58
N ILE A 87 3.36 -22.28 -2.20
CA ILE A 87 2.63 -21.22 -1.50
C ILE A 87 1.24 -21.73 -1.06
N ILE A 88 0.54 -22.48 -1.93
CA ILE A 88 -0.75 -23.10 -1.57
C ILE A 88 -0.55 -24.09 -0.42
N GLU A 89 0.52 -24.89 -0.47
CA GLU A 89 0.88 -25.82 0.59
C GLU A 89 1.27 -25.11 1.89
N LEU A 90 1.99 -23.99 1.80
CA LEU A 90 2.34 -23.14 2.95
C LEU A 90 1.09 -22.53 3.60
N MET A 91 0.11 -22.08 2.82
CA MET A 91 -1.14 -21.54 3.36
C MET A 91 -1.98 -22.63 4.04
N LYS A 92 -1.99 -23.85 3.48
CA LYS A 92 -2.69 -24.99 4.06
C LYS A 92 -1.98 -25.56 5.30
N ASN A 93 -0.66 -25.49 5.33
CA ASN A 93 0.19 -26.02 6.39
C ASN A 93 1.20 -24.95 6.83
N PRO A 94 0.75 -23.89 7.53
CA PRO A 94 1.67 -22.87 7.99
C PRO A 94 2.69 -23.50 8.94
N PRO A 95 3.98 -23.14 8.86
CA PRO A 95 4.98 -23.63 9.79
C PRO A 95 4.57 -23.25 11.21
N VAL A 96 4.83 -24.15 12.16
CA VAL A 96 4.58 -23.88 13.58
C VAL A 96 5.38 -22.63 13.98
N GLN A 97 4.66 -21.55 14.24
CA GLN A 97 5.28 -20.35 14.78
C GLN A 97 5.70 -20.63 16.22
N ALA A 98 6.95 -20.27 16.56
CA ALA A 98 7.41 -20.40 17.94
C ALA A 98 6.56 -19.49 18.84
N SER A 99 5.60 -20.07 19.56
CA SER A 99 4.83 -19.35 20.56
C SER A 99 5.75 -19.04 21.75
N ARG A 100 6.27 -17.83 21.80
CA ARG A 100 6.97 -17.33 23.00
C ARG A 100 6.00 -16.42 23.74
N SER A 101 5.35 -16.94 24.78
CA SER A 101 4.58 -16.10 25.71
C SER A 101 5.57 -15.35 26.61
N PRO A 102 5.68 -14.01 26.52
CA PRO A 102 6.55 -13.27 27.43
C PRO A 102 5.99 -13.34 28.85
N ARG A 103 6.89 -13.39 29.83
CA ARG A 103 6.58 -12.99 31.20
C ARG A 103 6.65 -11.46 31.24
N VAL A 104 5.58 -10.85 31.75
CA VAL A 104 5.40 -9.39 31.73
C VAL A 104 5.55 -8.88 33.15
N PHE A 105 6.43 -7.91 33.34
CA PHE A 105 6.66 -7.25 34.63
C PHE A 105 6.42 -5.75 34.48
N ARG A 106 5.74 -5.12 35.44
CA ARG A 106 5.64 -3.66 35.50
C ARG A 106 6.64 -3.14 36.53
N LEU A 107 7.57 -2.31 36.08
CA LEU A 107 8.54 -1.65 36.95
C LEU A 107 7.95 -0.30 37.38
N VAL A 108 7.91 -0.08 38.68
CA VAL A 108 7.40 1.15 39.28
C VAL A 108 8.42 1.72 40.25
N ALA A 109 8.42 3.05 40.40
CA ALA A 109 9.19 3.71 41.45
C ALA A 109 8.65 3.28 42.81
N SER A 110 9.52 2.84 43.72
CA SER A 110 9.10 2.35 45.04
C SER A 110 8.41 3.43 45.89
N VAL A 111 8.78 4.69 45.69
CA VAL A 111 8.27 5.83 46.48
C VAL A 111 6.94 6.35 45.92
N THR A 112 6.84 6.54 44.61
CA THR A 112 5.68 7.18 43.97
C THR A 112 4.69 6.19 43.36
N ALA A 113 5.05 4.92 43.25
CA ALA A 113 4.35 3.89 42.49
C ALA A 113 4.14 4.23 40.99
N GLU A 114 4.81 5.28 40.49
CA GLU A 114 4.71 5.67 39.09
C GLU A 114 5.47 4.68 38.19
N PRO A 115 4.97 4.40 36.98
CA PRO A 115 5.66 3.53 36.05
C PRO A 115 7.03 4.09 35.64
N LEU A 116 8.06 3.24 35.69
CA LEU A 116 9.39 3.57 35.22
C LEU A 116 9.47 3.40 33.70
N ALA A 117 8.90 4.35 32.96
CA ALA A 117 8.86 4.33 31.50
C ALA A 117 10.26 4.52 30.87
N GLN A 118 10.57 3.78 29.80
CA GLN A 118 11.84 3.87 29.07
C GLN A 118 13.12 3.66 29.91
N GLN A 119 12.97 3.12 31.12
CA GLN A 119 14.04 2.94 32.08
C GLN A 119 14.92 1.75 31.71
N ARG A 120 16.24 1.94 31.79
CA ARG A 120 17.21 0.85 31.59
C ARG A 120 17.19 -0.10 32.78
N TYR A 121 17.19 -1.40 32.49
CA TYR A 121 17.33 -2.44 33.50
C TYR A 121 18.18 -3.60 32.98
N VAL A 122 18.73 -4.39 33.88
CA VAL A 122 19.34 -5.70 33.61
C VAL A 122 18.38 -6.78 34.06
N ALA A 123 18.01 -7.68 33.16
CA ALA A 123 17.33 -8.91 33.54
C ALA A 123 18.31 -10.07 33.52
N THR A 124 18.37 -10.82 34.62
CA THR A 124 19.12 -12.07 34.72
C THR A 124 18.14 -13.23 34.75
N VAL A 125 18.26 -14.12 33.77
CA VAL A 125 17.42 -15.32 33.63
C VAL A 125 18.35 -16.53 33.73
N ASP A 126 18.20 -17.34 34.77
CA ASP A 126 19.05 -18.51 35.05
C ASP A 126 20.57 -18.22 34.88
N GLY A 127 21.01 -17.07 35.40
CA GLY A 127 22.41 -16.62 35.37
C GLY A 127 22.84 -15.86 34.10
N GLN A 128 22.01 -15.80 33.06
CA GLN A 128 22.29 -15.01 31.85
C GLN A 128 21.72 -13.60 31.98
N ALA A 129 22.58 -12.60 32.02
CA ALA A 129 22.21 -11.20 32.14
C ALA A 129 22.08 -10.53 30.75
N VAL A 130 20.99 -9.79 30.55
CA VAL A 130 20.73 -8.99 29.35
C VAL A 130 20.21 -7.62 29.74
N GLN A 131 20.82 -6.57 29.18
CA GLN A 131 20.36 -5.20 29.37
C GLN A 131 19.21 -4.87 28.42
N ARG A 132 18.16 -4.24 28.94
CA ARG A 132 16.94 -3.88 28.20
C ARG A 132 16.38 -2.53 28.69
N ARG A 133 15.26 -2.13 28.09
CA ARG A 133 14.45 -0.97 28.51
C ARG A 133 12.99 -1.38 28.68
N THR A 134 12.32 -0.75 29.63
CA THR A 134 10.85 -0.79 29.74
C THR A 134 10.21 0.02 28.61
N ASP A 135 8.94 -0.26 28.30
CA ASP A 135 8.19 0.54 27.35
C ASP A 135 7.64 1.85 27.96
N GLY A 136 6.72 2.51 27.27
CA GLY A 136 6.09 3.76 27.73
C GLY A 136 5.23 3.61 28.99
N GLU A 137 4.80 2.39 29.32
CA GLU A 137 3.96 2.08 30.49
C GLU A 137 4.78 1.45 31.63
N GLY A 138 6.12 1.51 31.54
CA GLY A 138 7.02 0.89 32.50
C GLY A 138 7.01 -0.65 32.44
N ILE A 139 6.60 -1.25 31.31
CA ILE A 139 6.50 -2.70 31.17
C ILE A 139 7.80 -3.29 30.61
N ALA A 140 8.30 -4.32 31.30
CA ALA A 140 9.39 -5.16 30.87
C ALA A 140 8.88 -6.50 30.33
N HIS A 141 9.22 -6.79 29.08
CA HIS A 141 8.88 -8.03 28.39
C HIS A 141 10.04 -9.01 28.44
N LEU A 142 9.89 -10.12 29.16
CA LEU A 142 10.90 -11.17 29.28
C LEU A 142 10.44 -12.46 28.59
N PHE A 143 11.08 -12.76 27.47
CA PHE A 143 10.90 -14.03 26.76
C PHE A 143 11.84 -15.07 27.35
N ALA A 144 11.30 -15.96 28.17
CA ALA A 144 12.06 -17.00 28.83
C ALA A 144 11.24 -18.31 28.87
N PRO A 145 11.87 -19.50 28.86
CA PRO A 145 11.16 -20.77 28.97
C PRO A 145 10.26 -20.87 30.20
N ALA A 146 9.28 -21.77 30.17
CA ALA A 146 8.39 -21.99 31.30
C ALA A 146 9.15 -22.53 32.53
N GLU A 147 10.23 -23.28 32.29
CA GLU A 147 11.02 -24.00 33.29
C GLU A 147 12.07 -23.12 34.01
N VAL A 148 12.12 -21.83 33.70
CA VAL A 148 13.06 -20.89 34.33
C VAL A 148 12.85 -20.84 35.83
N ARG A 149 13.93 -21.03 36.58
CA ARG A 149 13.90 -21.11 38.05
C ARG A 149 14.19 -19.77 38.70
N GLN A 150 15.04 -18.96 38.09
CA GLN A 150 15.47 -17.70 38.68
C GLN A 150 15.38 -16.54 37.67
N ILE A 151 14.67 -15.49 38.09
CA ILE A 151 14.60 -14.22 37.39
C ILE A 151 14.96 -13.13 38.40
N SER A 152 15.96 -12.31 38.10
CA SER A 152 16.22 -11.06 38.82
C SER A 152 16.24 -9.88 37.86
N MET A 153 15.84 -8.72 38.36
CA MET A 153 15.80 -7.48 37.59
C MET A 153 16.43 -6.36 38.41
N GLU A 154 17.35 -5.63 37.81
CA GLU A 154 18.04 -4.50 38.43
C GLU A 154 17.89 -3.26 37.56
N VAL A 155 17.36 -2.18 38.13
CA VAL A 155 17.21 -0.91 37.42
C VAL A 155 18.54 -0.16 37.43
N ILE A 156 19.00 0.29 36.26
CA ILE A 156 20.25 1.04 36.14
C ILE A 156 19.95 2.53 36.17
N GLY A 157 20.57 3.26 37.10
CA GLY A 157 20.57 4.72 37.13
C GLY A 157 19.25 5.33 37.60
N VAL A 158 18.93 5.09 38.87
CA VAL A 158 17.91 5.85 39.63
C VAL A 158 18.56 7.11 40.20
#